data_AF-E6UZR2-F1
#
_entry.id   AF-E6UZR2-F1
#
_cell.length_a   1.000
_cell.length_b   1.000
_cell.length_c   1.000
_cell.angle_alpha   90.00
_cell.angle_beta   90.00
_cell.angle_gamma   90.00
#
_symmetry.space_group_name_H-M   'P 1'
#
loop_
_entity.id
_entity.type
_entity.pdbx_description
1 polymer ?
#
loop_
_entity_poly.entity_id
_entity_poly.type
_entity_poly.pdbx_seq_one_letter_code
_entity_poly.pdbx_strand_id
1 'polypeptide(L)'
;MGRKNRKSWHVAPRAAREVVPPASQVVAPRVLTVPAQVLESLAQSGPLEGVPDLRGTRLLIGGLVAFFVLMAAVLAAGAVLQEDWSNARGNEAILVLLGLALFGLLGGGIWYLLRQFSRVGEGAMLRIDAQGMRWGDPASPQAVAWHEVCRARMGFHDVKTEFASSEAIVKRLVFHQAVRGGEPREIRLPLALTLDTGRVLRFRNRAALLRALLLHLATQPRPRLRFDAEVFIDAGIDPQTWEPMLAPRRWMWLSSLGGLVPVLGVIFLWPLGEHIGWMVFAMVMAMLVGAGAMGWFMHQRYPGLQGVFEFETAPGATP
;
A
#
# COMPACT_ATOMS: atom_id res chain seq x y z
N MET A 1 -49.52 -47.79 26.48
CA MET A 1 -49.06 -46.55 25.82
C MET A 1 -48.46 -45.64 26.89
N GLY A 2 -47.21 -45.18 26.94
CA GLY A 2 -46.03 -45.23 26.09
C GLY A 2 -45.09 -44.14 26.59
N ARG A 3 -44.43 -44.36 27.75
CA ARG A 3 -43.46 -43.43 28.38
C ARG A 3 -42.24 -43.27 27.46
N LYS A 4 -42.05 -42.10 26.87
CA LYS A 4 -40.84 -41.76 26.08
C LYS A 4 -39.73 -41.24 27.01
N ASN A 5 -38.74 -42.09 27.24
CA ASN A 5 -37.42 -41.76 27.78
C ASN A 5 -36.69 -40.80 26.84
N ARG A 6 -36.34 -39.59 27.30
CA ARG A 6 -35.38 -38.71 26.64
C ARG A 6 -34.09 -38.75 27.48
N LYS A 7 -33.14 -39.61 27.06
CA LYS A 7 -31.78 -39.63 27.62
C LYS A 7 -31.08 -38.33 27.22
N SER A 8 -30.79 -37.48 28.20
CA SER A 8 -29.84 -36.38 28.07
C SER A 8 -28.43 -36.96 27.97
N TRP A 9 -27.80 -36.76 26.82
CA TRP A 9 -26.36 -36.97 26.69
C TRP A 9 -25.66 -35.72 27.24
N HIS A 10 -25.07 -35.85 28.43
CA HIS A 10 -24.08 -34.89 28.92
C HIS A 10 -22.80 -35.07 28.10
N VAL A 11 -22.58 -34.19 27.12
CA VAL A 11 -21.25 -34.00 26.54
C VAL A 11 -20.49 -33.11 27.52
N ALA A 12 -19.57 -33.72 28.26
CA ALA A 12 -18.62 -32.98 29.09
C ALA A 12 -17.80 -32.03 28.19
N PRO A 13 -17.55 -30.77 28.61
CA PRO A 13 -16.66 -29.88 27.89
C PRO A 13 -15.26 -30.50 27.88
N ARG A 14 -14.81 -30.88 26.69
CA ARG A 14 -13.46 -31.34 26.41
C ARG A 14 -12.52 -30.25 26.91
N ALA A 15 -11.74 -30.57 27.94
CA ALA A 15 -10.69 -29.72 28.48
C ALA A 15 -9.96 -29.03 27.33
N ALA A 16 -10.03 -27.70 27.30
CA ALA A 16 -9.22 -26.90 26.42
C ALA A 16 -7.78 -27.32 26.69
N ARG A 17 -7.20 -28.08 25.77
CA ARG A 17 -5.75 -28.18 25.68
C ARG A 17 -5.30 -26.73 25.57
N GLU A 18 -4.65 -26.24 26.62
CA GLU A 18 -3.76 -25.10 26.53
C GLU A 18 -2.89 -25.38 25.32
N VAL A 19 -3.22 -24.72 24.21
CA VAL A 19 -2.29 -24.52 23.12
C VAL A 19 -1.26 -23.60 23.73
N VAL A 20 -0.25 -24.22 24.36
CA VAL A 20 1.00 -23.55 24.69
C VAL A 20 1.44 -22.93 23.37
N PRO A 21 1.43 -21.58 23.24
CA PRO A 21 1.94 -20.97 22.02
C PRO A 21 3.37 -21.49 21.84
N PRO A 22 3.77 -21.90 20.63
CA PRO A 22 5.13 -22.33 20.41
C PRO A 22 6.05 -21.25 20.96
N ALA A 23 6.96 -21.64 21.85
CA ALA A 23 7.96 -20.76 22.44
C ALA A 23 8.54 -19.92 21.30
N SER A 24 8.18 -18.63 21.30
CA SER A 24 8.48 -17.74 20.19
C SER A 24 9.99 -17.72 20.08
N GLN A 25 10.52 -18.29 18.99
CA GLN A 25 11.92 -18.15 18.67
C GLN A 25 12.22 -16.66 18.68
N VAL A 26 13.02 -16.22 19.65
CA VAL A 26 13.55 -14.87 19.70
C VAL A 26 14.48 -14.80 18.49
N VAL A 27 13.94 -14.38 17.34
CA VAL A 27 14.73 -14.15 16.14
C VAL A 27 15.68 -13.02 16.49
N ALA A 28 16.95 -13.36 16.68
CA ALA A 28 17.97 -12.39 17.02
C ALA A 28 17.98 -11.30 15.92
N PRO A 29 17.84 -10.01 16.27
CA PRO A 29 17.86 -8.96 15.28
C PRO A 29 19.22 -8.92 14.60
N ARG A 30 19.21 -8.86 13.27
CA ARG A 30 20.42 -8.66 12.49
C ARG A 30 20.81 -7.19 12.57
N VAL A 31 21.91 -6.92 13.27
CA VAL A 31 22.47 -5.57 13.38
C VAL A 31 23.25 -5.25 12.11
N LEU A 32 22.84 -4.19 11.41
CA LEU A 32 23.52 -3.67 10.23
C LEU A 32 24.14 -2.30 10.54
N THR A 33 25.32 -2.04 10.01
CA THR A 33 25.94 -0.72 10.14
C THR A 33 25.44 0.18 9.02
N VAL A 34 24.98 1.39 9.36
CA VAL A 34 24.65 2.40 8.36
C VAL A 34 25.94 2.94 7.75
N PRO A 35 26.13 2.90 6.42
CA PRO A 35 27.37 3.37 5.80
C PRO A 35 27.59 4.87 6.07
N ALA A 36 28.82 5.26 6.41
CA ALA A 36 29.17 6.65 6.74
C ALA A 36 28.81 7.64 5.62
N GLN A 37 29.09 7.28 4.36
CA GLN A 37 28.72 8.07 3.18
C GLN A 37 27.21 8.40 3.11
N VAL A 38 26.35 7.50 3.61
CA VAL A 38 24.90 7.70 3.62
C VAL A 38 24.51 8.69 4.71
N LEU A 39 25.14 8.60 5.88
CA LEU A 39 24.95 9.55 6.99
C LEU A 39 25.42 10.95 6.59
N GLU A 40 26.60 11.06 5.97
CA GLU A 40 27.12 12.32 5.44
C GLU A 40 26.18 12.91 4.39
N SER A 41 25.67 12.09 3.47
CA SER A 41 24.70 12.56 2.47
C SER A 41 23.40 13.07 3.09
N LEU A 42 22.94 12.43 4.17
CA LEU A 42 21.76 12.86 4.91
C LEU A 42 22.00 14.20 5.60
N ALA A 43 23.12 14.33 6.32
CA ALA A 43 23.50 15.56 7.02
C ALA A 43 23.69 16.75 6.03
N GLN A 44 24.26 16.50 4.85
CA GLN A 44 24.47 17.52 3.82
C GLN A 44 23.19 17.89 3.06
N SER A 45 22.19 17.00 3.01
CA SER A 45 20.99 17.20 2.19
C SER A 45 20.05 18.31 2.69
N GLY A 46 20.25 18.82 3.91
CA GLY A 46 19.40 19.86 4.49
C GLY A 46 17.94 19.42 4.67
N PRO A 47 17.00 20.36 4.87
CA PRO A 47 15.58 20.02 4.95
C PRO A 47 15.06 19.52 3.61
N LEU A 48 14.56 18.29 3.58
CA LEU A 48 13.95 17.65 2.43
C LEU A 48 12.45 17.94 2.38
N GLU A 49 12.04 18.68 1.35
CA GLU A 49 10.63 18.99 1.10
C GLU A 49 10.04 18.13 -0.02
N GLY A 50 8.81 17.68 0.15
CA GLY A 50 8.09 16.92 -0.84
C GLY A 50 7.73 17.79 -2.04
N VAL A 51 8.23 17.41 -3.22
CA VAL A 51 7.94 18.11 -4.48
C VAL A 51 6.73 17.45 -5.14
N PRO A 52 5.53 18.06 -5.10
CA PRO A 52 4.31 17.43 -5.60
C PRO A 52 4.37 17.30 -7.13
N ASP A 53 3.98 16.13 -7.65
CA ASP A 53 3.81 15.96 -9.09
C ASP A 53 2.42 16.46 -9.53
N LEU A 54 2.32 17.78 -9.68
CA LEU A 54 1.09 18.42 -10.12
C LEU A 54 0.68 17.99 -11.53
N ARG A 55 1.65 17.76 -12.42
CA ARG A 55 1.37 17.33 -13.81
C ARG A 55 0.74 15.94 -13.81
N GLY A 56 1.36 14.98 -13.14
CA GLY A 56 0.81 13.63 -13.02
C GLY A 56 -0.57 13.61 -12.35
N THR A 57 -0.74 14.40 -11.28
CA THR A 57 -2.01 14.51 -10.56
C THR A 57 -3.12 15.10 -11.44
N ARG A 58 -2.84 16.19 -12.16
CA ARG A 58 -3.79 16.83 -13.09
C ARG A 58 -4.13 15.93 -14.27
N LEU A 59 -3.15 15.22 -14.84
CA LEU A 59 -3.38 14.28 -15.94
C LEU A 59 -4.28 13.13 -15.51
N LEU A 60 -4.09 12.58 -14.30
CA LEU A 60 -4.95 11.52 -13.79
C LEU A 60 -6.39 12.01 -13.57
N ILE A 61 -6.56 13.11 -12.84
CA ILE A 61 -7.91 13.66 -12.54
C ILE A 61 -8.61 14.09 -13.83
N GLY A 62 -7.90 14.80 -14.72
CA GLY A 62 -8.42 15.20 -16.03
C GLY A 62 -8.77 13.99 -16.90
N GLY A 63 -7.94 12.94 -16.89
CA GLY A 63 -8.21 11.67 -17.57
C GLY A 63 -9.46 10.97 -17.04
N LEU A 64 -9.67 10.95 -15.72
CA LEU A 64 -10.88 10.42 -15.11
C LEU A 64 -12.12 11.22 -15.52
N VAL A 65 -12.05 12.55 -15.51
CA VAL A 65 -13.15 13.40 -16.00
C VAL A 65 -13.45 13.10 -17.46
N ALA A 66 -12.44 13.05 -18.33
CA ALA A 66 -12.61 12.73 -19.74
C ALA A 66 -13.22 11.34 -19.94
N PHE A 67 -12.81 10.35 -19.15
CA PHE A 67 -13.38 9.01 -19.16
C PHE A 67 -14.87 9.01 -18.78
N PHE A 68 -15.26 9.70 -17.70
CA PHE A 68 -16.67 9.80 -17.31
C PHE A 68 -17.52 10.55 -18.33
N VAL A 69 -16.99 11.61 -18.94
CA VAL A 69 -17.67 12.34 -20.02
C VAL A 69 -17.84 11.45 -21.25
N LEU A 70 -16.81 10.69 -21.63
CA LEU A 70 -16.89 9.75 -22.74
C LEU A 70 -17.92 8.64 -22.47
N MET A 71 -17.92 8.08 -21.27
CA MET A 71 -18.93 7.10 -20.84
C MET A 71 -20.34 7.68 -20.92
N ALA A 72 -20.55 8.91 -20.44
CA ALA A 72 -21.83 9.59 -20.54
C ALA A 72 -22.25 9.79 -22.02
N ALA A 73 -21.32 10.20 -22.88
CA ALA A 73 -21.58 10.39 -24.31
C ALA A 73 -21.94 9.07 -25.02
N VAL A 74 -21.22 7.99 -24.74
CA VAL A 74 -21.49 6.65 -25.30
C VAL A 74 -22.87 6.15 -24.84
N LEU A 75 -23.21 6.33 -23.57
CA LEU A 75 -24.51 5.92 -23.04
C LEU A 75 -25.66 6.76 -23.63
N ALA A 76 -25.46 8.07 -23.79
CA ALA A 76 -26.44 8.94 -24.44
C ALA A 76 -26.63 8.58 -25.92
N ALA A 77 -25.53 8.34 -26.65
CA ALA A 77 -25.59 7.91 -28.05
C ALA A 77 -26.28 6.54 -28.18
N GLY A 78 -25.96 5.59 -27.30
CA GLY A 78 -26.62 4.28 -27.25
C GLY A 78 -28.12 4.39 -26.99
N ALA A 79 -28.56 5.29 -26.10
CA ALA A 79 -29.97 5.53 -25.86
C ALA A 79 -30.68 6.17 -27.08
N VAL A 80 -30.03 7.12 -27.77
CA VAL A 80 -30.63 7.78 -28.95
C VAL A 80 -30.71 6.86 -30.16
N LEU A 81 -29.70 5.99 -30.36
CA LEU A 81 -29.61 5.09 -31.52
C LEU A 81 -30.41 3.79 -31.35
N GLN A 82 -31.00 3.54 -30.19
CA GLN A 82 -31.79 2.34 -29.96
C GLN A 82 -33.19 2.53 -30.58
N GLU A 83 -33.42 1.89 -31.73
CA GLU A 83 -34.68 2.01 -32.48
C GLU A 83 -35.82 1.17 -31.86
N ASP A 84 -35.49 0.08 -31.16
CA ASP A 84 -36.45 -0.81 -30.52
C ASP A 84 -36.65 -0.50 -29.02
N TRP A 85 -37.59 0.40 -28.74
CA TRP A 85 -38.10 0.69 -27.39
C TRP A 85 -39.19 -0.30 -26.93
N SER A 86 -39.37 -1.42 -27.63
CA SER A 86 -40.40 -2.42 -27.32
C SER A 86 -40.28 -2.98 -25.90
N ASN A 87 -39.05 -3.14 -25.39
CA ASN A 87 -38.75 -3.56 -24.01
C ASN A 87 -38.96 -2.46 -22.95
N ALA A 88 -39.13 -1.20 -23.37
CA ALA A 88 -39.34 -0.06 -22.47
C ALA A 88 -40.81 0.17 -22.12
N ARG A 89 -41.74 -0.27 -22.98
CA ARG A 89 -43.18 -0.17 -22.75
C ARG A 89 -43.57 -1.02 -21.53
N GLY A 90 -43.98 -0.36 -20.46
CA GLY A 90 -44.33 -0.97 -19.16
C GLY A 90 -43.30 -0.78 -18.06
N ASN A 91 -42.07 -0.37 -18.37
CA ASN A 91 -40.97 -0.16 -17.42
C ASN A 91 -40.41 1.28 -17.44
N GLU A 92 -41.17 2.24 -17.98
CA GLU A 92 -40.75 3.63 -18.19
C GLU A 92 -40.25 4.29 -16.89
N ALA A 93 -40.96 4.05 -15.78
CA ALA A 93 -40.55 4.57 -14.47
C ALA A 93 -39.17 4.03 -14.02
N ILE A 94 -38.86 2.76 -14.30
CA ILE A 94 -37.58 2.14 -13.95
C ILE A 94 -36.46 2.73 -14.82
N LEU A 95 -36.71 2.94 -16.11
CA LEU A 95 -35.75 3.54 -17.03
C LEU A 95 -35.47 5.00 -16.70
N VAL A 96 -36.50 5.77 -16.34
CA VAL A 96 -36.35 7.16 -15.87
C VAL A 96 -35.56 7.20 -14.56
N LEU A 97 -35.86 6.31 -13.60
CA LEU A 97 -35.11 6.22 -12.35
C LEU A 97 -33.65 5.83 -12.59
N LEU A 98 -33.37 4.88 -13.48
CA LEU A 98 -32.02 4.47 -13.84
C LEU A 98 -31.26 5.60 -14.53
N GLY A 99 -31.91 6.33 -15.43
CA GLY A 99 -31.34 7.50 -16.11
C GLY A 99 -31.01 8.63 -15.12
N LEU A 100 -31.90 8.92 -14.18
CA LEU A 100 -31.68 9.89 -13.11
C LEU A 100 -30.55 9.47 -12.16
N ALA A 101 -30.51 8.19 -11.78
CA ALA A 101 -29.43 7.63 -10.96
C ALA A 101 -28.07 7.75 -11.68
N LEU A 102 -28.02 7.37 -12.97
CA LEU A 102 -26.82 7.46 -13.79
C LEU A 102 -26.37 8.92 -13.98
N PHE A 103 -27.30 9.83 -14.25
CA PHE A 103 -27.02 11.27 -14.36
C PHE A 103 -26.49 11.84 -13.05
N GLY A 104 -27.11 11.50 -11.91
CA GLY A 104 -26.65 11.90 -10.59
C GLY A 104 -25.25 11.37 -10.26
N LEU A 105 -24.98 10.10 -10.58
CA LEU A 105 -23.68 9.47 -10.34
C LEU A 105 -22.58 10.03 -11.25
N LEU A 106 -22.82 10.11 -12.56
CA LEU A 106 -21.84 10.64 -13.52
C LEU A 106 -21.65 12.14 -13.35
N GLY A 107 -22.74 12.90 -13.29
CA GLY A 107 -22.72 14.35 -13.10
C GLY A 107 -22.13 14.74 -11.74
N GLY A 108 -22.54 14.06 -10.67
CA GLY A 108 -21.98 14.26 -9.33
C GLY A 108 -20.49 13.89 -9.26
N GLY A 109 -20.09 12.79 -9.90
CA GLY A 109 -18.69 12.36 -10.00
C GLY A 109 -17.82 13.36 -10.77
N ILE A 110 -18.28 13.82 -11.93
CA ILE A 110 -17.61 14.86 -12.73
C ILE A 110 -17.50 16.16 -11.92
N TRP A 111 -18.58 16.62 -11.29
CA TRP A 111 -18.58 17.82 -10.45
C TRP A 111 -17.58 17.70 -9.29
N TYR A 112 -17.58 16.57 -8.59
CA TYR A 112 -16.63 16.28 -7.51
C TYR A 112 -15.19 16.34 -8.01
N LEU A 113 -14.87 15.67 -9.13
CA LEU A 113 -13.53 15.66 -9.72
C LEU A 113 -13.10 17.05 -10.21
N LEU A 114 -13.99 17.85 -10.79
CA LEU A 114 -13.70 19.23 -11.18
C LEU A 114 -13.38 20.11 -9.97
N ARG A 115 -14.14 19.97 -8.88
CA ARG A 115 -13.86 20.65 -7.61
C ARG A 115 -12.54 20.21 -7.00
N GLN A 116 -12.16 18.95 -7.17
CA GLN A 116 -10.88 18.43 -6.73
C GLN A 116 -9.73 18.97 -7.60
N PHE A 117 -9.93 19.07 -8.92
CA PHE A 117 -8.96 19.58 -9.87
C PHE A 117 -8.48 20.99 -9.52
N SER A 118 -9.38 21.87 -9.08
CA SER A 118 -9.03 23.24 -8.67
C SER A 118 -8.17 23.28 -7.40
N ARG A 119 -8.21 22.23 -6.57
CA ARG A 119 -7.45 22.11 -5.31
C ARG A 119 -6.11 21.39 -5.48
N VAL A 120 -5.77 20.98 -6.70
CA VAL A 120 -4.52 20.25 -6.97
C VAL A 120 -3.33 21.13 -6.70
N GLY A 121 -2.48 20.68 -5.77
CA GLY A 121 -1.29 21.39 -5.31
C GLY A 121 -1.51 22.28 -4.09
N GLU A 122 -2.75 22.39 -3.59
CA GLU A 122 -3.00 23.08 -2.32
C GLU A 122 -2.67 22.14 -1.15
N GLY A 123 -1.90 22.64 -0.19
CA GLY A 123 -1.91 22.10 1.17
C GLY A 123 -1.48 20.64 1.39
N ALA A 124 -0.65 20.04 0.53
CA ALA A 124 0.02 18.79 0.86
C ALA A 124 1.50 19.08 1.14
N MET A 125 1.83 19.30 2.41
CA MET A 125 3.20 19.47 2.85
C MET A 125 3.73 18.12 3.34
N LEU A 126 4.95 17.79 2.95
CA LEU A 126 5.78 16.78 3.62
C LEU A 126 7.17 17.37 3.72
N ARG A 127 7.69 17.50 4.94
CA ARG A 127 9.02 18.02 5.20
C ARG A 127 9.71 17.11 6.21
N ILE A 128 10.96 16.76 5.93
CA ILE A 128 11.81 15.92 6.76
C ILE A 128 13.10 16.71 6.96
N ASP A 129 13.48 16.92 8.20
CA ASP A 129 14.73 17.58 8.56
C ASP A 129 15.40 16.87 9.74
N ALA A 130 16.53 17.39 10.23
CA ALA A 130 17.26 16.78 11.33
C ALA A 130 16.50 16.76 12.67
N GLN A 131 15.43 17.54 12.83
CA GLN A 131 14.65 17.61 14.07
C GLN A 131 13.44 16.68 14.04
N GLY A 132 12.84 16.50 12.87
CA GLY A 132 11.62 15.72 12.74
C GLY A 132 11.05 15.66 11.34
N MET A 133 9.80 15.22 11.29
CA MET A 133 8.99 15.22 10.08
C MET A 133 7.67 15.94 10.33
N ARG A 134 7.24 16.72 9.34
CA ARG A 134 5.94 17.41 9.32
C ARG A 134 5.18 17.04 8.07
N TRP A 135 3.89 16.77 8.19
CA TRP A 135 3.07 16.34 7.07
C TRP A 135 1.60 16.74 7.19
N GLY A 136 0.89 16.74 6.07
CA GLY A 136 -0.55 17.02 6.01
C GLY A 136 -0.85 18.45 5.56
N ASP A 137 -1.98 18.99 6.02
CA ASP A 137 -2.44 20.34 5.68
C ASP A 137 -1.55 21.40 6.37
N PRO A 138 -0.98 22.39 5.64
CA PRO A 138 -0.24 23.50 6.24
C PRO A 138 -1.02 24.27 7.30
N ALA A 139 -2.36 24.31 7.22
CA ALA A 139 -3.21 24.94 8.23
C ALA A 139 -3.28 24.14 9.53
N SER A 140 -3.06 22.82 9.48
CA SER A 140 -3.10 21.92 10.64
C SER A 140 -2.07 20.78 10.49
N PRO A 141 -0.77 21.10 10.47
CA PRO A 141 0.26 20.13 10.15
C PRO A 141 0.39 19.10 11.28
N GLN A 142 0.50 17.84 10.91
CA GLN A 142 0.95 16.79 11.82
C GLN A 142 2.47 16.84 11.88
N ALA A 143 3.04 16.57 13.06
CA ALA A 143 4.48 16.59 13.26
C ALA A 143 4.91 15.47 14.20
N VAL A 144 6.10 14.96 13.97
CA VAL A 144 6.83 14.06 14.87
C VAL A 144 8.25 14.56 14.98
N ALA A 145 8.74 14.74 16.20
CA ALA A 145 10.14 14.99 16.42
C ALA A 145 10.89 13.65 16.55
N TRP A 146 12.10 13.56 15.99
CA TRP A 146 12.85 12.31 15.99
C TRP A 146 13.13 11.78 17.39
N HIS A 147 13.48 12.67 18.31
CA HIS A 147 13.73 12.31 19.72
C HIS A 147 12.48 11.79 20.46
N GLU A 148 11.29 11.97 19.92
CA GLU A 148 10.05 11.42 20.48
C GLU A 148 9.74 10.03 19.92
N VAL A 149 10.40 9.60 18.84
CA VAL A 149 10.21 8.26 18.30
C VAL A 149 10.79 7.23 19.27
N CYS A 150 10.02 6.19 19.57
CA CYS A 150 10.38 5.22 20.59
C CYS A 150 10.10 3.78 20.15
N ARG A 151 10.71 2.82 20.87
CA ARG A 151 10.39 1.40 20.71
C ARG A 151 8.95 1.12 21.14
N ALA A 152 8.30 0.19 20.44
CA ALA A 152 7.04 -0.36 20.87
C ALA A 152 7.23 -1.14 22.18
N ARG A 153 6.35 -0.92 23.16
CA ARG A 153 6.38 -1.67 24.43
C ARG A 153 6.08 -3.15 24.23
N MET A 154 5.29 -3.48 23.23
CA MET A 154 4.86 -4.84 22.90
C MET A 154 5.10 -5.11 21.42
N GLY A 155 5.44 -6.36 21.08
CA GLY A 155 5.69 -6.80 19.71
C GLY A 155 7.16 -6.98 19.36
N PHE A 156 7.39 -7.61 18.21
CA PHE A 156 8.72 -7.98 17.72
C PHE A 156 9.36 -6.89 16.84
N HIS A 157 8.56 -5.96 16.31
CA HIS A 157 9.00 -4.90 15.41
C HIS A 157 8.47 -3.55 15.91
N ASP A 158 9.34 -2.55 15.88
CA ASP A 158 9.02 -1.15 16.21
C ASP A 158 8.64 -0.34 14.97
N VAL A 159 9.19 -0.74 13.81
CA VAL A 159 8.87 -0.16 12.50
C VAL A 159 8.43 -1.29 11.57
N LYS A 160 7.20 -1.21 11.06
CA LYS A 160 6.58 -2.25 10.23
C LYS A 160 5.69 -1.65 9.14
N THR A 161 5.28 -2.50 8.21
CA THR A 161 4.31 -2.16 7.17
C THR A 161 3.03 -2.93 7.38
N GLU A 162 1.90 -2.23 7.42
CA GLU A 162 0.58 -2.84 7.59
C GLU A 162 -0.38 -2.35 6.50
N PHE A 163 -1.29 -3.20 6.06
CA PHE A 163 -2.37 -2.76 5.16
C PHE A 163 -3.34 -1.86 5.92
N ALA A 164 -3.80 -0.79 5.26
CA ALA A 164 -4.73 0.17 5.87
C ALA A 164 -6.06 -0.47 6.32
N SER A 165 -6.48 -1.54 5.63
CA SER A 165 -7.57 -2.45 5.98
C SER A 165 -7.31 -3.80 5.28
N SER A 166 -8.06 -4.84 5.61
CA SER A 166 -8.00 -6.15 4.93
C SER A 166 -8.28 -6.07 3.43
N GLU A 167 -8.97 -5.03 2.99
CA GLU A 167 -9.34 -4.78 1.58
C GLU A 167 -8.48 -3.68 0.92
N ALA A 168 -7.63 -2.99 1.69
CA ALA A 168 -6.88 -1.87 1.17
C ALA A 168 -5.60 -2.33 0.45
N ILE A 169 -5.41 -1.82 -0.77
CA ILE A 169 -4.19 -2.04 -1.55
C ILE A 169 -3.00 -1.21 -1.00
N VAL A 170 -3.28 -0.21 -0.16
CA VAL A 170 -2.28 0.73 0.35
C VAL A 170 -1.68 0.25 1.67
N LYS A 171 -0.38 -0.09 1.63
CA LYS A 171 0.43 -0.31 2.83
C LYS A 171 0.77 1.01 3.52
N ARG A 172 0.75 1.00 4.85
CA ARG A 172 1.14 2.09 5.74
C ARG A 172 2.40 1.70 6.49
N LEU A 173 3.35 2.62 6.57
CA LEU A 173 4.46 2.56 7.50
C LEU A 173 3.94 2.90 8.89
N VAL A 174 4.24 2.04 9.86
CA VAL A 174 3.80 2.15 11.24
C VAL A 174 5.02 2.25 12.15
N PHE A 175 5.02 3.24 13.04
CA PHE A 175 6.03 3.41 14.09
C PHE A 175 5.42 4.13 15.30
N HIS A 176 6.15 4.20 16.42
CA HIS A 176 5.64 4.73 17.68
C HIS A 176 6.30 6.04 18.08
N GLN A 177 5.51 6.93 18.68
CA GLN A 177 5.91 8.21 19.26
C GLN A 177 5.57 8.21 20.75
N ALA A 178 6.52 8.56 21.60
CA ALA A 178 6.31 8.81 23.00
C ALA A 178 5.45 10.08 23.17
N VAL A 179 4.33 9.94 23.88
CA VAL A 179 3.53 11.08 24.31
C VAL A 179 3.91 11.40 25.75
N ARG A 180 4.19 12.67 26.05
CA ARG A 180 4.50 13.10 27.42
C ARG A 180 3.37 12.70 28.38
N GLY A 181 3.68 11.82 29.33
CA GLY A 181 2.76 11.40 30.39
C GLY A 181 1.68 10.39 29.97
N GLY A 182 1.78 9.80 28.78
CA GLY A 182 0.77 8.87 28.25
C GLY A 182 1.35 7.60 27.62
N GLU A 183 0.46 6.75 27.13
CA GLU A 183 0.84 5.60 26.30
C GLU A 183 1.45 6.07 24.97
N PRO A 184 2.43 5.33 24.41
CA PRO A 184 2.99 5.64 23.11
C PRO A 184 1.90 5.70 22.03
N ARG A 185 1.91 6.77 21.25
CA ARG A 185 1.00 6.94 20.12
C ARG A 185 1.58 6.25 18.89
N GLU A 186 0.75 5.49 18.21
CA GLU A 186 1.10 4.90 16.93
C GLU A 186 0.92 5.92 15.80
N ILE A 187 1.97 6.13 15.01
CA ILE A 187 1.96 6.93 13.80
C ILE A 187 1.82 6.00 12.61
N ARG A 188 0.84 6.26 11.75
CA ARG A 188 0.56 5.50 10.54
C ARG A 188 0.65 6.42 9.32
N LEU A 189 1.68 6.22 8.51
CA LEU A 189 1.95 7.00 7.31
C LEU A 189 1.74 6.15 6.06
N PRO A 190 0.99 6.59 5.03
CA PRO A 190 0.94 5.86 3.76
C PRO A 190 2.35 5.65 3.20
N LEU A 191 2.75 4.42 2.88
CA LEU A 191 4.12 4.15 2.38
C LEU A 191 4.36 4.76 0.99
N ALA A 192 3.28 4.97 0.24
CA ALA A 192 3.32 5.73 -1.01
C ALA A 192 3.53 7.24 -0.79
N LEU A 193 3.47 7.72 0.46
CA LEU A 193 3.47 9.12 0.88
C LEU A 193 2.31 9.92 0.25
N THR A 194 1.20 9.24 -0.03
CA THR A 194 -0.05 9.84 -0.54
C THR A 194 -0.90 10.34 0.63
N LEU A 195 -0.53 11.50 1.16
CA LEU A 195 -1.18 12.08 2.34
C LEU A 195 -2.58 12.62 2.06
N ASP A 196 -2.75 13.21 0.86
CA ASP A 196 -4.04 13.70 0.37
C ASP A 196 -4.13 13.41 -1.13
N THR A 197 -4.71 12.25 -1.49
CA THR A 197 -4.95 11.85 -2.89
C THR A 197 -5.84 12.83 -3.65
N GLY A 198 -6.60 13.65 -2.89
CA GLY A 198 -7.37 14.78 -3.38
C GLY A 198 -6.51 15.80 -4.10
N ARG A 199 -5.42 16.20 -3.44
CA ARG A 199 -4.64 17.39 -3.78
C ARG A 199 -3.28 17.06 -4.39
N VAL A 200 -2.64 15.98 -3.95
CA VAL A 200 -1.33 15.51 -4.44
C VAL A 200 -1.32 13.99 -4.50
N LEU A 201 -1.30 13.45 -5.72
CA LEU A 201 -1.26 12.01 -5.94
C LEU A 201 0.09 11.39 -5.56
N ARG A 202 1.19 12.08 -5.85
CA ARG A 202 2.55 11.59 -5.61
C ARG A 202 3.56 12.72 -5.48
N PHE A 203 4.64 12.46 -4.77
CA PHE A 203 5.83 13.31 -4.75
C PHE A 203 6.87 12.82 -5.77
N ARG A 204 7.46 13.72 -6.56
CA ARG A 204 8.49 13.37 -7.55
C ARG A 204 9.75 12.82 -6.89
N ASN A 205 10.12 13.38 -5.74
CA ASN A 205 11.26 12.97 -4.92
C ASN A 205 10.87 11.92 -3.85
N ARG A 206 9.80 11.15 -4.06
CA ARG A 206 9.32 10.12 -3.10
C ARG A 206 10.44 9.21 -2.59
N ALA A 207 11.31 8.73 -3.47
CA ALA A 207 12.39 7.81 -3.09
C ALA A 207 13.36 8.46 -2.09
N ALA A 208 13.72 9.73 -2.30
CA ALA A 208 14.57 10.49 -1.40
C ALA A 208 13.88 10.74 -0.05
N LEU A 209 12.60 11.14 -0.07
CA LEU A 209 11.80 11.35 1.15
C LEU A 209 11.70 10.07 1.98
N LEU A 210 11.37 8.94 1.34
CA LEU A 210 11.22 7.66 2.03
C LEU A 210 12.55 7.15 2.57
N ARG A 211 13.65 7.31 1.82
CA ARG A 211 15.00 6.99 2.28
C ARG A 211 15.38 7.83 3.50
N ALA A 212 15.17 9.15 3.45
CA ALA A 212 15.48 10.04 4.57
C ALA A 212 14.64 9.70 5.81
N LEU A 213 13.35 9.42 5.64
CA LEU A 213 12.47 8.96 6.73
C LEU A 213 13.02 7.68 7.39
N LEU A 214 13.29 6.65 6.59
CA LEU A 214 13.80 5.38 7.12
C LEU A 214 15.20 5.52 7.73
N LEU A 215 16.06 6.37 7.16
CA LEU A 215 17.37 6.68 7.73
C LEU A 215 17.25 7.34 9.10
N HIS A 216 16.44 8.40 9.23
CA HIS A 216 16.23 9.05 10.53
C HIS A 216 15.66 8.07 11.56
N LEU A 217 14.76 7.16 11.17
CA LEU A 217 14.27 6.10 12.05
C LEU A 217 15.37 5.08 12.40
N ALA A 218 16.26 4.74 11.45
CA ALA A 218 17.35 3.79 11.67
C ALA A 218 18.48 4.37 12.52
N THR A 219 18.70 5.68 12.49
CA THR A 219 19.72 6.38 13.26
C THR A 219 19.25 6.83 14.64
N GLN A 220 18.07 6.37 15.10
CA GLN A 220 17.59 6.73 16.42
C GLN A 220 18.59 6.30 17.52
N PRO A 221 18.83 7.16 18.52
CA PRO A 221 19.71 6.82 19.63
C PRO A 221 19.13 5.64 20.43
N ARG A 222 19.99 4.99 21.23
CA ARG A 222 19.57 3.79 21.99
C ARG A 222 18.34 4.10 22.86
N PRO A 223 17.31 3.22 22.86
CA PRO A 223 17.30 1.89 22.25
C PRO A 223 16.96 1.89 20.74
N ARG A 224 17.75 1.16 19.93
CA ARG A 224 17.67 1.12 18.45
C ARG A 224 16.31 0.62 17.96
N LEU A 225 15.68 1.17 16.94
CA LEU A 225 14.41 0.61 16.47
C LEU A 225 14.61 -0.75 15.77
N ARG A 226 13.69 -1.69 16.02
CA ARG A 226 13.61 -2.99 15.33
C ARG A 226 12.73 -2.85 14.08
N PHE A 227 13.31 -3.01 12.91
CA PHE A 227 12.63 -2.95 11.63
C PHE A 227 12.23 -4.34 11.18
N ASP A 228 11.00 -4.47 10.69
CA ASP A 228 10.61 -5.61 9.87
C ASP A 228 11.28 -5.52 8.48
N ALA A 229 11.80 -6.64 7.98
CA ALA A 229 12.38 -6.73 6.64
C ALA A 229 11.40 -6.31 5.54
N GLU A 230 10.09 -6.52 5.72
CA GLU A 230 9.07 -6.12 4.76
C GLU A 230 9.07 -4.62 4.47
N VAL A 231 9.44 -3.79 5.47
CA VAL A 231 9.54 -2.33 5.30
C VAL A 231 10.47 -1.96 4.14
N PHE A 232 11.61 -2.66 4.04
CA PHE A 232 12.61 -2.42 3.01
C PHE A 232 12.18 -2.95 1.64
N ILE A 233 11.51 -4.11 1.60
CA ILE A 233 10.91 -4.68 0.39
C ILE A 233 9.86 -3.72 -0.19
N ASP A 234 8.94 -3.27 0.66
CA ASP A 234 7.84 -2.43 0.23
C ASP A 234 8.29 -1.01 -0.12
N ALA A 235 9.30 -0.50 0.59
CA ALA A 235 9.95 0.76 0.27
C ALA A 235 10.77 0.68 -1.03
N GLY A 236 11.27 -0.53 -1.37
CA GLY A 236 12.17 -0.77 -2.47
C GLY A 236 13.57 -0.20 -2.21
N ILE A 237 14.06 -0.32 -0.98
CA ILE A 237 15.38 0.19 -0.54
C ILE A 237 16.15 -0.98 0.04
N ASP A 238 17.38 -1.20 -0.43
CA ASP A 238 18.25 -2.23 0.14
C ASP A 238 18.74 -1.80 1.53
N PRO A 239 18.48 -2.57 2.61
CA PRO A 239 18.85 -2.20 3.97
C PRO A 239 20.37 -2.13 4.19
N GLN A 240 21.18 -2.77 3.34
CA GLN A 240 22.65 -2.75 3.48
C GLN A 240 23.26 -1.52 2.82
N THR A 241 22.84 -1.21 1.59
CA THR A 241 23.43 -0.13 0.79
C THR A 241 22.66 1.19 0.90
N TRP A 242 21.40 1.15 1.32
CA TRP A 242 20.44 2.26 1.29
C TRP A 242 20.16 2.81 -0.10
N GLU A 243 20.51 2.07 -1.14
CA GLU A 243 20.20 2.40 -2.52
C GLU A 243 18.82 1.84 -2.94
N PRO A 244 18.17 2.44 -3.94
CA PRO A 244 16.96 1.87 -4.52
C PRO A 244 17.22 0.45 -5.02
N MET A 245 16.43 -0.51 -4.56
CA MET A 245 16.46 -1.86 -5.10
C MET A 245 16.14 -1.81 -6.58
N LEU A 246 16.81 -2.67 -7.37
CA LEU A 246 16.52 -2.87 -8.79
C LEU A 246 15.13 -3.48 -8.96
N ALA A 247 14.15 -2.58 -9.00
CA ALA A 247 12.72 -2.68 -9.28
C ALA A 247 12.07 -4.08 -9.11
N PRO A 248 11.85 -4.55 -7.87
CA PRO A 248 10.97 -5.67 -7.56
C PRO A 248 9.63 -5.59 -8.30
N ARG A 249 9.02 -4.41 -8.29
CA ARG A 249 7.70 -4.20 -8.90
C ARG A 249 7.70 -4.32 -10.42
N ARG A 250 8.79 -3.93 -11.12
CA ARG A 250 8.84 -4.07 -12.59
C ARG A 250 8.88 -5.54 -12.98
N TRP A 251 9.61 -6.36 -12.22
CA TRP A 251 9.61 -7.80 -12.41
C TRP A 251 8.27 -8.44 -12.07
N MET A 252 7.58 -7.96 -11.03
CA MET A 252 6.20 -8.36 -10.75
C MET A 252 5.25 -8.02 -11.90
N TRP A 253 5.34 -6.82 -12.47
CA TRP A 253 4.53 -6.45 -13.64
C TRP A 253 4.89 -7.27 -14.87
N LEU A 254 6.18 -7.51 -15.13
CA LEU A 254 6.65 -8.34 -16.23
C LEU A 254 6.20 -9.81 -16.07
N SER A 255 6.17 -10.35 -14.85
CA SER A 255 5.68 -11.70 -14.61
C SER A 255 4.15 -11.78 -14.72
N SER A 256 3.41 -10.75 -14.26
CA SER A 256 1.96 -10.67 -14.48
C SER A 256 1.61 -10.51 -15.96
N LEU A 257 2.30 -9.64 -16.69
CA LEU A 257 2.13 -9.47 -18.14
C LEU A 257 2.53 -10.74 -18.89
N GLY A 258 3.66 -11.34 -18.53
CA GLY A 258 4.12 -12.61 -19.10
C GLY A 258 3.13 -13.74 -18.85
N GLY A 259 2.48 -13.76 -17.68
CA GLY A 259 1.41 -14.73 -17.40
C GLY A 259 0.07 -14.44 -18.09
N LEU A 260 -0.15 -13.21 -18.55
CA LEU A 260 -1.30 -12.85 -19.37
C LEU A 260 -1.18 -13.36 -20.81
N VAL A 261 0.04 -13.47 -21.35
CA VAL A 261 0.29 -13.89 -22.73
C VAL A 261 -0.26 -15.30 -23.05
N PRO A 262 -0.04 -16.35 -22.22
CA PRO A 262 -0.67 -17.66 -22.43
C PRO A 262 -2.20 -17.60 -22.37
N VAL A 263 -2.76 -16.80 -21.47
CA VAL A 263 -4.21 -16.63 -21.32
C VAL A 263 -4.80 -16.00 -22.59
N LEU A 264 -4.17 -14.94 -23.10
CA LEU A 264 -4.56 -14.32 -24.36
C LEU A 264 -4.38 -15.28 -25.54
N GLY A 265 -3.30 -16.07 -25.56
CA GLY A 265 -3.08 -17.11 -26.57
C GLY A 265 -4.21 -18.13 -26.61
N VAL A 266 -4.69 -18.61 -25.46
CA VAL A 266 -5.83 -19.54 -25.39
C VAL A 266 -7.15 -18.86 -25.79
N ILE A 267 -7.37 -17.60 -25.42
CA ILE A 267 -8.59 -16.86 -25.79
C ILE A 267 -8.67 -16.60 -27.30
N PHE A 268 -7.56 -16.22 -27.94
CA PHE A 268 -7.55 -15.81 -29.35
C PHE A 268 -7.34 -16.96 -30.33
N LEU A 269 -6.67 -18.05 -29.91
CA LEU A 269 -6.29 -19.14 -30.83
C LEU A 269 -7.15 -20.40 -30.67
N TRP A 270 -8.06 -20.47 -29.68
CA TRP A 270 -8.82 -21.69 -29.39
C TRP A 270 -10.34 -21.47 -29.37
N PRO A 271 -11.17 -22.42 -29.87
CA PRO A 271 -12.61 -22.26 -29.93
C PRO A 271 -13.28 -22.09 -28.54
N LEU A 272 -14.17 -21.10 -28.43
CA LEU A 272 -15.01 -20.85 -27.26
C LEU A 272 -16.00 -22.01 -27.06
N GLY A 273 -15.62 -23.03 -26.30
CA GLY A 273 -16.57 -24.11 -25.97
C GLY A 273 -16.06 -25.13 -24.97
N GLU A 274 -14.81 -25.58 -25.07
CA GLU A 274 -14.45 -26.85 -24.40
C GLU A 274 -13.58 -26.73 -23.14
N HIS A 275 -12.89 -25.62 -22.86
CA HIS A 275 -11.72 -25.73 -21.97
C HIS A 275 -11.47 -24.57 -20.99
N ILE A 276 -12.52 -24.12 -20.28
CA ILE A 276 -12.38 -23.23 -19.12
C ILE A 276 -11.34 -23.78 -18.12
N GLY A 277 -11.31 -25.11 -17.93
CA GLY A 277 -10.33 -25.79 -17.06
C GLY A 277 -8.87 -25.58 -17.50
N TRP A 278 -8.57 -25.64 -18.80
CA TRP A 278 -7.20 -25.41 -19.30
C TRP A 278 -6.80 -23.94 -19.23
N MET A 279 -7.73 -23.00 -19.43
CA MET A 279 -7.46 -21.58 -19.20
C MET A 279 -7.07 -21.29 -17.75
N VAL A 280 -7.86 -21.82 -16.80
CA VAL A 280 -7.57 -21.66 -15.36
C VAL A 280 -6.24 -22.31 -15.01
N PHE A 281 -5.98 -23.52 -15.52
CA PHE A 281 -4.71 -24.23 -15.29
C PHE A 281 -3.51 -23.44 -15.84
N ALA A 282 -3.58 -22.96 -17.07
CA ALA A 282 -2.51 -22.16 -17.68
C ALA A 282 -2.25 -20.87 -16.90
N MET A 283 -3.32 -20.19 -16.45
CA MET A 283 -3.22 -18.99 -15.62
C MET A 283 -2.54 -19.29 -14.27
N VAL A 284 -2.96 -20.35 -13.56
CA VAL A 284 -2.38 -20.74 -12.28
C VAL A 284 -0.91 -21.12 -12.44
N MET A 285 -0.56 -21.90 -13.45
CA MET A 285 0.84 -22.28 -13.71
C MET A 285 1.70 -21.05 -14.04
N ALA A 286 1.18 -20.12 -14.85
CA ALA A 286 1.89 -18.89 -15.15
C ALA A 286 2.11 -18.02 -13.90
N MET A 287 1.11 -17.92 -13.03
CA MET A 287 1.24 -17.23 -11.73
C MET A 287 2.29 -17.90 -10.84
N LEU A 288 2.27 -19.24 -10.73
CA LEU A 288 3.24 -19.99 -9.92
C LEU A 288 4.68 -19.84 -10.43
N VAL A 289 4.89 -19.97 -11.74
CA VAL A 289 6.21 -19.77 -12.37
C VAL A 289 6.68 -18.32 -12.18
N GLY A 290 5.78 -17.35 -12.39
CA GLY A 290 6.09 -15.94 -12.19
C GLY A 290 6.46 -15.60 -10.74
N ALA A 291 5.71 -16.13 -9.78
CA ALA A 291 5.98 -15.97 -8.35
C ALA A 291 7.29 -16.67 -7.94
N GLY A 292 7.54 -17.89 -8.45
CA GLY A 292 8.75 -18.66 -8.19
C GLY A 292 10.00 -17.99 -8.75
N ALA A 293 9.97 -17.53 -10.00
CA ALA A 293 11.07 -16.80 -10.62
C ALA A 293 11.39 -15.49 -9.88
N MET A 294 10.36 -14.78 -9.44
CA MET A 294 10.49 -13.58 -8.62
C MET A 294 11.12 -13.88 -7.25
N GLY A 295 10.64 -14.91 -6.55
CA GLY A 295 11.18 -15.33 -5.26
C GLY A 295 12.65 -15.74 -5.36
N TRP A 296 12.99 -16.52 -6.40
CA TRP A 296 14.36 -16.91 -6.72
C TRP A 296 15.26 -15.69 -6.96
N PHE A 297 14.83 -14.76 -7.82
CA PHE A 297 15.59 -13.55 -8.13
C PHE A 297 15.83 -12.70 -6.88
N MET A 298 14.79 -12.51 -6.04
CA MET A 298 14.92 -11.77 -4.78
C MET A 298 15.91 -12.44 -3.83
N HIS A 299 15.85 -13.77 -3.71
CA HIS A 299 16.75 -14.51 -2.85
C HIS A 299 18.21 -14.41 -3.31
N GLN A 300 18.46 -14.51 -4.63
CA GLN A 300 19.81 -14.39 -5.17
C GLN A 300 20.38 -12.96 -5.06
N ARG A 301 19.56 -11.94 -5.33
CA ARG A 301 20.04 -10.56 -5.39
C ARG A 301 20.14 -9.89 -4.02
N TYR A 302 19.27 -10.28 -3.09
CA TYR A 302 19.22 -9.73 -1.75
C TYR A 302 19.22 -10.84 -0.69
N PRO A 303 20.35 -11.55 -0.52
CA PRO A 303 20.45 -12.61 0.48
C PRO A 303 20.28 -12.05 1.89
N GLY A 304 19.37 -12.66 2.66
CA GLY A 304 19.12 -12.29 4.05
C GLY A 304 18.18 -11.10 4.23
N LEU A 305 17.30 -10.84 3.28
CA LEU A 305 16.22 -9.85 3.38
C LEU A 305 14.98 -10.39 4.11
N GLN A 306 15.23 -11.12 5.21
CA GLN A 306 14.22 -11.77 6.04
C GLN A 306 14.54 -11.53 7.51
N GLY A 307 13.51 -11.41 8.34
CA GLY A 307 13.64 -11.26 9.79
C GLY A 307 13.65 -9.81 10.25
N VAL A 308 14.37 -9.54 11.34
CA VAL A 308 14.38 -8.24 12.03
C VAL A 308 15.72 -7.56 11.83
N PHE A 309 15.69 -6.28 11.46
CA PHE A 309 16.89 -5.45 11.34
C PHE A 309 16.96 -4.44 12.48
N GLU A 310 18.16 -4.27 13.04
CA GLU A 310 18.52 -3.12 13.86
C GLU A 310 19.69 -2.41 13.19
N PHE A 311 19.81 -1.10 13.39
CA PHE A 311 20.85 -0.30 12.75
C PHE A 311 21.81 0.31 13.76
N GLU A 312 23.09 0.28 13.43
CA GLU A 312 24.18 0.89 14.17
C GLU A 312 24.83 1.99 13.35
N THR A 313 24.98 3.17 13.93
CA THR A 313 25.83 4.22 13.38
C THR A 313 27.29 3.90 13.70
N ALA A 314 28.18 4.11 12.74
CA ALA A 314 29.62 3.94 12.99
C ALA A 314 30.08 4.89 14.11
N PRO A 315 31.00 4.45 15.00
CA PRO A 315 31.49 5.30 16.08
C PRO A 315 32.15 6.56 15.52
N GLY A 316 31.64 7.73 15.91
CA GLY A 316 32.11 9.05 15.45
C GLY A 316 31.25 9.72 14.38
N ALA A 317 30.27 9.03 13.78
CA ALA A 317 29.32 9.66 12.87
C ALA A 317 28.16 10.30 13.66
N THR A 318 28.12 11.63 13.71
CA THR A 318 26.96 12.37 14.22
C THR A 318 25.94 12.56 13.09
N PRO A 319 24.65 12.25 13.31
CA PRO A 319 23.57 12.58 12.37
C PRO A 319 23.34 14.10 12.28
#